data_AF-A0ABD3G7P7-F1
#
_entry.id   AF-A0ABD3G7P7-F1
#
_cell.length_a   1.000
_cell.length_b   1.000
_cell.length_c   1.000
_cell.angle_alpha   90.00
_cell.angle_beta   90.00
_cell.angle_gamma   90.00
#
_symmetry.space_group_name_H-M   'P 1'
#
loop_
_entity.id
_entity.type
_entity.pdbx_description
1 polymer ?
#
loop_
_entity_poly.entity_id
_entity_poly.type
_entity_poly.pdbx_seq_one_letter_code
_entity_poly.pdbx_strand_id
1 'polypeptide(L)'
;MLHRETPSLINRSLLDPFVFPRRPGRKIKVGIDLTDMKAVEQVDTTTRHTCGGMFCDEPGLGKTITMLALILRTKGQATRNVQVRLEIQAEKALDTYLRPRDHSVPAEDLVSSGASLIVVPDPLVEHWKYQIEAHVADGALRAYIDEGNQNLPLNAELVTYDVVVTSFSRLAKEWKLHRPAFSLEKRMPERYGFEGPQRYADGTIRGEVSSLLTVIWVRVIVDEGHKLGRQTPTNLMRMARLLSAERRWVMTGTPTPNTLQSADLRFMHGLLVFLRNKPYGQPDGRAWTKAIARPFEQNQPIGFYRLQSLLSRIMMRHTK
;
A
#
# COMPACT_ATOMS: atom_id res chain seq x y z
N MET A 1 -9.73 8.05 -12.96
CA MET A 1 -8.57 7.13 -12.80
C MET A 1 -7.22 7.79 -13.10
N LEU A 2 -7.02 8.41 -14.27
CA LEU A 2 -5.70 8.90 -14.74
C LEU A 2 -5.04 10.00 -13.91
N HIS A 3 -5.81 10.90 -13.28
CA HIS A 3 -5.25 11.89 -12.36
C HIS A 3 -4.54 11.23 -11.15
N ARG A 4 -4.93 10.00 -10.77
CA ARG A 4 -4.28 9.25 -9.69
C ARG A 4 -3.01 8.52 -10.14
N GLU A 5 -2.65 8.64 -11.43
CA GLU A 5 -1.51 7.99 -12.07
C GLU A 5 -0.41 8.97 -12.50
N THR A 6 -0.72 10.27 -12.60
CA THR A 6 0.24 11.31 -12.99
C THR A 6 1.16 11.73 -11.82
N PRO A 7 2.50 11.69 -11.99
CA PRO A 7 3.45 12.20 -11.00
C PRO A 7 3.29 13.69 -10.69
N SER A 8 2.72 14.47 -11.63
CA SER A 8 2.52 15.92 -11.48
C SER A 8 1.55 16.30 -10.35
N LEU A 9 0.73 15.36 -9.86
CA LEU A 9 -0.15 15.57 -8.71
C LEU A 9 0.52 15.26 -7.36
N ILE A 10 1.75 14.72 -7.35
CA ILE A 10 2.59 14.55 -6.15
C ILE A 10 2.97 15.93 -5.55
N ASN A 11 2.86 17.00 -6.34
CA ASN A 11 3.10 18.38 -5.92
C ASN A 11 1.86 19.14 -5.44
N ARG A 12 0.66 18.52 -5.42
CA ARG A 12 -0.47 19.10 -4.67
C ARG A 12 -0.35 18.72 -3.21
N SER A 13 0.49 19.48 -2.53
CA SER A 13 0.41 19.71 -1.10
C SER A 13 -1.03 20.07 -0.72
N LEU A 14 -1.79 19.12 -0.20
CA LEU A 14 -3.09 19.43 0.38
C LEU A 14 -2.88 19.99 1.77
N LEU A 15 -3.65 21.01 2.12
CA LEU A 15 -3.75 21.42 3.52
C LEU A 15 -4.05 20.19 4.37
N ASP A 16 -3.22 19.96 5.39
CA ASP A 16 -3.49 18.89 6.35
C ASP A 16 -4.92 19.10 6.88
N PRO A 17 -5.78 18.07 6.85
CA PRO A 17 -7.18 18.19 7.25
C PRO A 17 -7.34 18.59 8.72
N PHE A 18 -6.25 18.61 9.48
CA PHE A 18 -6.17 18.99 10.87
C PHE A 18 -5.32 20.22 11.10
N VAL A 19 -4.86 20.98 10.10
CA VAL A 19 -3.95 22.11 10.36
C VAL A 19 -4.39 23.32 9.55
N PHE A 20 -5.13 24.22 10.20
CA PHE A 20 -5.43 25.53 9.62
C PHE A 20 -4.23 26.48 9.80
N PRO A 21 -3.67 27.06 8.72
CA PRO A 21 -2.59 28.04 8.85
C PRO A 21 -3.13 29.33 9.49
N ARG A 22 -2.49 29.80 10.57
CA ARG A 22 -3.01 30.92 11.36
C ARG A 22 -2.90 32.32 10.72
N ARG A 23 -2.24 32.47 9.55
CA ARG A 23 -2.23 33.65 8.62
C ARG A 23 -1.09 33.49 7.60
N PRO A 24 -1.22 33.93 6.34
CA PRO A 24 -0.09 34.04 5.42
C PRO A 24 0.86 35.17 5.89
N GLY A 25 2.15 34.87 6.10
CA GLY A 25 3.20 35.91 6.30
C GLY A 25 4.11 35.81 7.52
N ARG A 26 3.93 34.86 8.46
CA ARG A 26 4.89 34.63 9.57
C ARG A 26 5.75 33.39 9.34
N LYS A 27 7.04 33.47 9.69
CA LYS A 27 8.04 32.38 9.58
C LYS A 27 7.70 31.13 10.41
N ILE A 28 6.75 31.21 11.34
CA ILE A 28 6.31 30.10 12.20
C ILE A 28 4.98 29.57 11.66
N LYS A 29 4.98 28.34 11.10
CA LYS A 29 3.76 27.60 10.73
C LYS A 29 3.07 27.12 12.02
N VAL A 30 2.20 27.95 12.58
CA VAL A 30 1.30 27.56 13.67
C VAL A 30 -0.02 27.09 13.08
N GLY A 31 -0.48 25.91 13.48
CA GLY A 31 -1.82 25.43 13.14
C GLY A 31 -2.54 24.80 14.33
N ILE A 32 -3.84 24.60 14.19
CA ILE A 32 -4.66 23.96 15.22
C ILE A 32 -4.88 22.53 14.80
N ASP A 33 -4.26 21.56 15.49
CA ASP A 33 -4.57 20.15 15.32
C ASP A 33 -6.04 19.92 15.67
N LEU A 34 -6.90 19.81 14.65
CA LEU A 34 -8.33 19.60 14.83
C LEU A 34 -8.67 18.20 15.36
N THR A 35 -7.68 17.32 15.50
CA THR A 35 -7.85 16.12 16.29
C THR A 35 -7.78 16.46 17.78
N ASP A 36 -6.72 17.15 18.24
CA ASP A 36 -6.50 17.45 19.68
C ASP A 36 -7.11 18.76 20.17
N MET A 37 -7.61 19.59 19.26
CA MET A 37 -7.97 20.99 19.51
C MET A 37 -6.82 21.77 20.17
N LYS A 38 -5.57 21.41 19.85
CA LYS A 38 -4.36 22.04 20.37
C LYS A 38 -3.65 22.84 19.30
N ALA A 39 -3.08 23.97 19.70
CA ALA A 39 -2.13 24.68 18.86
C ALA A 39 -0.86 23.85 18.75
N VAL A 40 -0.39 23.61 17.52
CA VAL A 40 0.86 22.92 17.24
C VAL A 40 1.76 23.86 16.44
N GLU A 41 3.00 24.00 16.90
CA GLU A 41 4.04 24.80 16.24
C GLU A 41 4.86 23.90 15.29
N GLN A 42 5.37 24.47 14.19
CA GLN A 42 6.18 23.76 13.18
C GLN A 42 5.48 22.61 12.44
N VAL A 43 4.16 22.68 12.22
CA VAL A 43 3.50 21.63 11.43
C VAL A 43 3.69 21.87 9.95
N ASP A 44 4.11 20.84 9.21
CA ASP A 44 3.96 20.84 7.77
C ASP A 44 2.46 20.85 7.45
N THR A 45 1.95 22.03 7.14
CA THR A 45 0.56 22.30 6.76
C THR A 45 0.15 21.60 5.47
N THR A 46 0.96 20.68 4.94
CA THR A 46 0.81 20.10 3.61
C THR A 46 1.03 18.59 3.66
N THR A 47 -0.01 17.81 3.40
CA THR A 47 0.08 16.37 3.20
C THR A 47 0.18 16.05 1.70
N ARG A 48 1.12 15.19 1.32
CA ARG A 48 1.24 14.72 -0.07
C ARG A 48 0.13 13.73 -0.35
N HIS A 49 -0.59 13.93 -1.45
CA HIS A 49 -1.55 12.96 -1.93
C HIS A 49 -0.85 11.65 -2.28
N THR A 50 -1.38 10.53 -1.79
CA THR A 50 -0.99 9.21 -2.26
C THR A 50 -1.55 8.94 -3.64
N CYS A 51 -0.73 8.45 -4.56
CA CYS A 51 -1.17 7.98 -5.87
C CYS A 51 -1.87 6.62 -5.77
N GLY A 52 -2.84 6.41 -6.64
CA GLY A 52 -3.77 5.28 -6.57
C GLY A 52 -5.01 5.54 -5.71
N GLY A 53 -5.63 4.48 -5.19
CA GLY A 53 -6.88 4.55 -4.42
C GLY A 53 -7.69 3.25 -4.48
N MET A 54 -9.00 3.39 -4.32
CA MET A 54 -9.95 2.28 -4.33
C MET A 54 -10.81 2.36 -5.59
N PHE A 55 -10.96 1.22 -6.25
CA PHE A 55 -11.84 1.03 -7.39
C PHE A 55 -12.93 0.04 -7.02
N CYS A 56 -14.11 0.60 -6.75
CA CYS A 56 -15.20 -0.05 -6.03
C CYS A 56 -16.45 -0.29 -6.89
N ASP A 57 -16.25 -0.45 -8.20
CA ASP A 57 -17.34 -0.76 -9.12
C ASP A 57 -17.94 -2.13 -8.84
N GLU A 58 -19.25 -2.25 -9.07
CA GLU A 58 -19.99 -3.49 -8.88
C GLU A 58 -19.42 -4.65 -9.73
N PRO A 59 -19.59 -5.91 -9.29
CA PRO A 59 -19.23 -7.08 -10.08
C PRO A 59 -19.88 -7.05 -11.48
N GLY A 60 -19.06 -7.27 -12.51
CA GLY A 60 -19.50 -7.28 -13.91
C GLY A 60 -19.29 -5.96 -14.69
N LEU A 61 -18.87 -4.87 -14.05
CA LEU A 61 -18.60 -3.59 -14.74
C LEU A 61 -17.21 -3.52 -15.44
N GLY A 62 -16.53 -4.65 -15.62
CA GLY A 62 -15.25 -4.67 -16.36
C GLY A 62 -14.06 -4.05 -15.61
N LYS A 63 -13.98 -4.24 -14.28
CA LYS A 63 -12.88 -3.69 -13.48
C LYS A 63 -11.50 -4.14 -13.95
N THR A 64 -11.38 -5.41 -14.30
CA THR A 64 -10.15 -6.03 -14.82
C THR A 64 -9.71 -5.36 -16.11
N ILE A 65 -10.61 -5.22 -17.09
CA ILE A 65 -10.33 -4.55 -18.37
C ILE A 65 -9.93 -3.09 -18.16
N THR A 66 -10.64 -2.38 -17.29
CA THR A 66 -10.30 -0.99 -16.95
C THR A 66 -8.86 -0.89 -16.40
N MET A 67 -8.46 -1.84 -15.57
CA MET A 67 -7.10 -1.88 -15.02
C MET A 67 -6.05 -2.24 -16.08
N LEU A 68 -6.34 -3.19 -16.97
CA LEU A 68 -5.45 -3.52 -18.11
C LEU A 68 -5.27 -2.34 -19.05
N ALA A 69 -6.36 -1.64 -19.39
CA ALA A 69 -6.31 -0.43 -20.20
C ALA A 69 -5.46 0.66 -19.52
N LEU A 70 -5.58 0.81 -18.20
CA LEU A 70 -4.72 1.72 -17.45
C LEU A 70 -3.25 1.27 -17.50
N ILE A 71 -2.98 -0.02 -17.40
CA ILE A 71 -1.62 -0.56 -17.45
C ILE A 71 -0.96 -0.26 -18.79
N LEU A 72 -1.65 -0.59 -19.89
CA LEU A 72 -1.20 -0.30 -21.25
C LEU A 72 -0.95 1.18 -21.46
N ARG A 73 -1.86 2.04 -21.00
CA ARG A 73 -1.77 3.49 -21.19
C ARG A 73 -0.58 4.12 -20.46
N THR A 74 -0.16 3.55 -19.33
CA THR A 74 1.00 4.04 -18.57
C THR A 74 2.25 3.18 -18.78
N LYS A 75 2.23 2.25 -19.74
CA LYS A 75 3.38 1.43 -20.10
C LYS A 75 4.58 2.33 -20.44
N GLY A 76 5.76 1.93 -19.98
CA GLY A 76 7.00 2.70 -20.15
C GLY A 76 7.19 3.82 -19.12
N GLN A 77 6.20 4.11 -18.26
CA GLN A 77 6.46 4.87 -17.03
C GLN A 77 7.34 4.01 -16.13
N ALA A 78 8.61 4.36 -16.02
CA ALA A 78 9.52 3.77 -15.04
C ALA A 78 9.44 4.56 -13.72
N THR A 79 9.91 3.95 -12.64
CA THR A 79 10.04 4.56 -11.31
C THR A 79 11.08 5.70 -11.22
N ARG A 80 11.36 6.40 -12.32
CA ARG A 80 12.43 7.41 -12.47
C ARG A 80 12.20 8.73 -11.73
N ASN A 81 11.20 8.82 -10.85
CA ASN A 81 10.98 9.98 -9.98
C ASN A 81 10.63 9.60 -8.52
N VAL A 82 10.76 8.33 -8.13
CA VAL A 82 10.99 8.05 -6.72
C VAL A 82 12.46 8.39 -6.50
N GLN A 83 12.73 9.62 -6.07
CA GLN A 83 13.64 9.69 -4.94
C GLN A 83 13.01 8.74 -3.94
N VAL A 84 13.50 7.49 -3.88
CA VAL A 84 13.48 6.72 -2.66
C VAL A 84 14.36 7.58 -1.75
N ARG A 85 13.78 8.68 -1.25
CA ARG A 85 14.03 9.15 0.09
C ARG A 85 13.60 7.96 0.93
N LEU A 86 14.50 6.99 1.00
CA LEU A 86 14.98 6.52 2.27
C LEU A 86 14.86 7.71 3.21
N GLU A 87 13.82 7.72 4.03
CA GLU A 87 13.70 8.61 5.18
C GLU A 87 14.83 8.23 6.16
N ILE A 88 16.09 8.37 5.70
CA ILE A 88 17.34 8.15 6.43
C ILE A 88 17.82 9.47 7.05
N GLN A 89 17.16 10.62 6.79
CA GLN A 89 17.52 11.88 7.44
C GLN A 89 16.28 12.68 7.90
N ALA A 90 15.67 12.24 9.00
CA ALA A 90 14.81 13.07 9.87
C ALA A 90 14.72 12.41 11.27
N GLU A 91 15.86 12.28 11.93
CA GLU A 91 16.09 11.57 13.20
C GLU A 91 15.26 12.03 14.43
N LYS A 92 14.32 12.98 14.34
CA LYS A 92 13.65 13.50 15.56
C LYS A 92 12.13 13.69 15.50
N ALA A 93 11.50 13.69 14.33
CA ALA A 93 10.04 13.81 14.22
C ALA A 93 9.36 12.52 13.71
N LEU A 94 10.16 11.57 13.21
CA LEU A 94 9.72 10.28 12.69
C LEU A 94 9.80 9.15 13.74
N ASP A 95 9.93 9.49 15.02
CA ASP A 95 10.08 8.48 16.09
C ASP A 95 8.75 7.77 16.43
N THR A 96 7.63 8.21 15.82
CA THR A 96 6.28 7.69 16.07
C THR A 96 5.72 6.84 14.93
N TYR A 97 6.27 6.90 13.71
CA TYR A 97 5.56 6.44 12.49
C TYR A 97 5.94 5.05 11.97
N LEU A 98 6.90 4.36 12.60
CA LEU A 98 7.34 3.02 12.19
C LEU A 98 7.73 2.16 13.40
N ARG A 99 6.76 1.53 14.07
CA ARG A 99 7.00 0.17 14.60
C ARG A 99 6.65 -0.85 13.50
N PRO A 100 7.37 -0.77 12.38
CA PRO A 100 8.33 -1.83 12.08
C PRO A 100 9.71 -1.21 11.76
N ARG A 101 10.49 -0.91 12.80
CA ARG A 101 11.89 -0.43 12.68
C ARG A 101 12.88 -1.51 12.24
N ASP A 102 12.38 -2.54 11.58
CA ASP A 102 12.86 -3.88 11.83
C ASP A 102 12.88 -4.70 10.54
N HIS A 103 11.79 -4.66 9.76
CA HIS A 103 11.74 -5.32 8.45
C HIS A 103 12.04 -4.33 7.34
N SER A 104 13.31 -4.04 7.10
CA SER A 104 13.76 -3.21 5.97
C SER A 104 14.61 -4.02 4.99
N VAL A 105 14.43 -3.72 3.70
CA VAL A 105 15.31 -4.17 2.63
C VAL A 105 16.36 -3.07 2.43
N PRO A 106 17.67 -3.41 2.43
CA PRO A 106 18.73 -2.44 2.13
C PRO A 106 18.53 -1.75 0.78
N ALA A 107 19.02 -0.52 0.65
CA ALA A 107 18.78 0.28 -0.55
C ALA A 107 19.53 -0.28 -1.77
N GLU A 108 20.68 -0.88 -1.53
CA GLU A 108 21.53 -1.56 -2.50
C GLU A 108 20.86 -2.78 -3.15
N ASP A 109 19.91 -3.41 -2.46
CA ASP A 109 19.17 -4.56 -2.97
C ASP A 109 17.93 -4.16 -3.79
N LEU A 110 17.56 -2.87 -3.76
CA LEU A 110 16.36 -2.38 -4.43
C LEU A 110 16.61 -2.10 -5.92
N VAL A 111 15.75 -2.65 -6.78
CA VAL A 111 15.80 -2.45 -8.23
C VAL A 111 14.56 -1.72 -8.72
N SER A 112 14.77 -0.59 -9.40
CA SER A 112 13.70 0.17 -10.07
C SER A 112 13.10 -0.61 -11.24
N SER A 113 11.77 -0.69 -11.28
CA SER A 113 11.05 -1.35 -12.38
C SER A 113 10.01 -0.43 -13.03
N GLY A 114 9.61 -0.78 -14.26
CA GLY A 114 8.40 -0.30 -14.94
C GLY A 114 7.17 -1.19 -14.69
N ALA A 115 7.35 -2.29 -13.95
CA ALA A 115 6.35 -3.33 -13.77
C ALA A 115 5.22 -2.90 -12.81
N SER A 116 4.03 -3.43 -13.09
CA SER A 116 2.89 -3.41 -12.18
C SER A 116 2.68 -4.78 -11.55
N LEU A 117 2.67 -4.84 -10.21
CA LEU A 117 2.37 -6.06 -9.47
C LEU A 117 0.86 -6.15 -9.21
N ILE A 118 0.26 -7.26 -9.64
CA ILE A 118 -1.15 -7.57 -9.45
C ILE A 118 -1.25 -8.75 -8.48
N VAL A 119 -1.93 -8.52 -7.36
CA VAL A 119 -2.10 -9.49 -6.29
C VAL A 119 -3.56 -9.89 -6.23
N VAL A 120 -3.84 -11.19 -6.39
CA VAL A 120 -5.22 -11.69 -6.58
C VAL A 120 -5.52 -12.88 -5.66
N PRO A 121 -6.79 -13.20 -5.36
CA PRO A 121 -7.18 -14.53 -4.87
C PRO A 121 -6.64 -15.65 -5.77
N ASP A 122 -6.29 -16.79 -5.20
CA ASP A 122 -5.68 -17.91 -5.95
C ASP A 122 -6.49 -18.33 -7.20
N PRO A 123 -7.83 -18.46 -7.17
CA PRO A 123 -8.61 -18.83 -8.36
C PRO A 123 -8.61 -17.76 -9.45
N LEU A 124 -8.25 -16.52 -9.13
CA LEU A 124 -8.23 -15.41 -10.07
C LEU A 124 -6.90 -15.26 -10.81
N VAL A 125 -5.86 -16.03 -10.48
CA VAL A 125 -4.58 -16.00 -11.23
C VAL A 125 -4.81 -16.39 -12.69
N GLU A 126 -5.44 -17.55 -12.92
CA GLU A 126 -5.79 -18.02 -14.27
C GLU A 126 -6.80 -17.09 -14.96
N HIS A 127 -7.73 -16.50 -14.20
CA HIS A 127 -8.65 -15.51 -14.75
C HIS A 127 -7.91 -14.28 -15.29
N TRP A 128 -6.94 -13.74 -14.55
CA TRP A 128 -6.13 -12.62 -15.00
C TRP A 128 -5.26 -12.96 -16.20
N LYS A 129 -4.68 -14.17 -16.23
CA LYS A 129 -3.96 -14.69 -17.41
C LYS A 129 -4.85 -14.67 -18.65
N TYR A 130 -6.03 -15.29 -18.57
CA TYR A 130 -7.00 -15.31 -19.66
C TYR A 130 -7.42 -13.88 -20.09
N GLN A 131 -7.66 -12.98 -19.14
CA GLN A 131 -8.05 -11.61 -19.45
C GLN A 131 -6.94 -10.82 -20.17
N ILE A 132 -5.68 -11.08 -19.84
CA ILE A 132 -4.54 -10.51 -20.57
C ILE A 132 -4.53 -11.07 -21.99
N GLU A 133 -4.55 -12.39 -22.16
CA GLU A 133 -4.50 -13.05 -23.48
C GLU A 133 -5.67 -12.66 -24.39
N ALA A 134 -6.88 -12.51 -23.84
CA ALA A 134 -8.08 -12.21 -24.62
C ALA A 134 -8.22 -10.73 -25.02
N HIS A 135 -7.61 -9.81 -24.27
CA HIS A 135 -7.88 -8.37 -24.42
C HIS A 135 -6.64 -7.51 -24.67
N VAL A 136 -5.45 -8.10 -24.64
CA VAL A 136 -4.19 -7.40 -24.92
C VAL A 136 -3.59 -7.99 -26.19
N ALA A 137 -3.24 -7.12 -27.14
CA ALA A 137 -2.60 -7.57 -28.38
C ALA A 137 -1.26 -8.28 -28.08
N ASP A 138 -0.92 -9.28 -28.89
CA ASP A 138 0.30 -10.06 -28.73
C ASP A 138 1.54 -9.15 -28.70
N GLY A 139 2.40 -9.37 -27.70
CA GLY A 139 3.61 -8.56 -27.47
C GLY A 139 3.36 -7.17 -26.88
N ALA A 140 2.10 -6.74 -26.70
CA ALA A 140 1.80 -5.42 -26.13
C ALA A 140 2.07 -5.36 -24.61
N LEU A 141 2.05 -6.49 -23.89
CA LEU A 141 2.51 -6.60 -22.50
C LEU A 141 3.35 -7.86 -22.31
N ARG A 142 4.50 -7.72 -21.64
CA ARG A 142 5.24 -8.86 -21.09
C ARG A 142 4.67 -9.17 -19.71
N ALA A 143 3.97 -10.28 -19.57
CA ALA A 143 3.35 -10.69 -18.31
C ALA A 143 4.06 -11.93 -17.73
N TYR A 144 4.36 -11.90 -16.43
CA TYR A 144 4.71 -13.09 -15.65
C TYR A 144 3.50 -13.50 -14.81
N ILE A 145 3.10 -14.77 -14.91
CA ILE A 145 2.00 -15.37 -14.16
C ILE A 145 2.58 -16.38 -13.17
N ASP A 146 2.43 -16.10 -11.87
CA ASP A 146 2.85 -17.01 -10.82
C ASP A 146 1.80 -18.07 -10.54
N GLU A 147 2.03 -19.27 -11.10
CA GLU A 147 1.20 -20.46 -10.88
C GLU A 147 1.40 -21.06 -9.47
N GLY A 148 2.30 -20.52 -8.64
CA GLY A 148 2.48 -20.91 -7.23
C GLY A 148 3.33 -22.17 -6.98
N ASN A 149 3.64 -22.93 -8.03
CA ASN A 149 4.34 -24.22 -7.94
C ASN A 149 5.86 -24.12 -7.94
N GLN A 150 6.41 -23.02 -8.45
CA GLN A 150 7.84 -22.81 -8.61
C GLN A 150 8.36 -21.70 -7.70
N ASN A 151 9.67 -21.56 -7.54
CA ASN A 151 10.23 -20.39 -6.88
C ASN A 151 10.01 -19.14 -7.72
N LEU A 152 9.89 -17.97 -7.07
CA LEU A 152 9.77 -16.72 -7.79
C LEU A 152 11.08 -16.42 -8.53
N PRO A 153 11.01 -15.82 -9.72
CA PRO A 153 12.18 -15.32 -10.41
C PRO A 153 12.97 -14.32 -9.56
N LEU A 154 14.25 -14.17 -9.88
CA LEU A 154 15.08 -13.13 -9.29
C LEU A 154 14.57 -11.74 -9.67
N ASN A 155 14.93 -10.73 -8.89
CA ASN A 155 14.57 -9.35 -9.15
C ASN A 155 14.99 -8.88 -10.55
N ALA A 156 16.18 -9.27 -11.01
CA ALA A 156 16.72 -8.97 -12.33
C ALA A 156 15.82 -9.46 -13.48
N GLU A 157 15.09 -10.56 -13.28
CA GLU A 157 14.12 -11.06 -14.24
C GLU A 157 12.76 -10.37 -14.07
N LEU A 158 12.28 -10.22 -12.83
CA LEU A 158 10.99 -9.59 -12.52
C LEU A 158 10.88 -8.16 -13.10
N VAL A 159 11.98 -7.41 -13.11
CA VAL A 159 12.00 -6.04 -13.66
C VAL A 159 11.87 -5.99 -15.19
N THR A 160 12.03 -7.12 -15.88
CA THR A 160 11.86 -7.18 -17.34
C THR A 160 10.39 -7.27 -17.74
N TYR A 161 9.49 -7.71 -16.86
CA TYR A 161 8.07 -7.79 -17.15
C TYR A 161 7.38 -6.42 -17.02
N ASP A 162 6.31 -6.22 -17.78
CA ASP A 162 5.41 -5.07 -17.63
C ASP A 162 4.36 -5.33 -16.54
N VAL A 163 3.97 -6.60 -16.37
CA VAL A 163 2.97 -7.06 -15.40
C VAL A 163 3.47 -8.32 -14.72
N VAL A 164 3.32 -8.37 -13.39
CA VAL A 164 3.55 -9.58 -12.60
C VAL A 164 2.25 -9.89 -11.86
N VAL A 165 1.65 -11.06 -12.12
CA VAL A 165 0.44 -11.53 -11.43
C VAL A 165 0.84 -12.61 -10.43
N THR A 166 0.41 -12.45 -9.18
CA THR A 166 0.67 -13.41 -8.10
C THR A 166 -0.51 -13.52 -7.15
N SER A 167 -0.51 -14.56 -6.34
CA SER A 167 -1.65 -14.93 -5.50
C SER A 167 -1.53 -14.47 -4.04
N PHE A 168 -2.66 -14.44 -3.35
CA PHE A 168 -2.71 -14.20 -1.91
C PHE A 168 -1.96 -15.25 -1.11
N SER A 169 -2.12 -16.52 -1.46
CA SER A 169 -1.41 -17.60 -0.77
C SER A 169 0.09 -17.51 -1.02
N ARG A 170 0.53 -17.10 -2.22
CA ARG A 170 1.94 -16.80 -2.49
C ARG A 170 2.48 -15.73 -1.58
N LEU A 171 1.86 -14.54 -1.53
CA LEU A 171 2.35 -13.44 -0.67
C LEU A 171 2.43 -13.85 0.81
N ALA A 172 1.46 -14.64 1.29
CA ALA A 172 1.48 -15.13 2.66
C ALA A 172 2.64 -16.13 2.91
N LYS A 173 2.95 -16.98 1.93
CA LYS A 173 4.09 -17.91 1.97
C LYS A 173 5.42 -17.16 1.92
N GLU A 174 5.55 -16.18 1.03
CA GLU A 174 6.73 -15.30 0.93
C GLU A 174 6.99 -14.55 2.24
N TRP A 175 5.96 -14.04 2.92
CA TRP A 175 6.16 -13.44 4.23
C TRP A 175 6.69 -14.44 5.27
N LYS A 176 6.18 -15.68 5.25
CA LYS A 176 6.56 -16.71 6.22
C LYS A 176 8.01 -17.15 6.04
N LEU A 177 8.49 -17.25 4.81
CA LEU A 177 9.78 -17.85 4.49
C LEU A 177 10.86 -16.82 4.11
N HIS A 178 10.47 -15.71 3.49
CA HIS A 178 11.35 -14.80 2.73
C HIS A 178 11.20 -13.32 3.14
N ARG A 179 10.75 -13.03 4.37
CA ARG A 179 10.69 -11.65 4.89
C ARG A 179 12.07 -11.19 5.40
N PRO A 180 12.38 -9.89 5.36
CA PRO A 180 13.57 -9.37 6.03
C PRO A 180 13.53 -9.70 7.52
N ALA A 181 14.63 -10.09 8.14
CA ALA A 181 14.67 -10.30 9.59
C ALA A 181 14.66 -8.96 10.33
N PHE A 182 14.02 -8.93 11.51
CA PHE A 182 14.06 -7.73 12.35
C PHE A 182 15.33 -7.56 13.19
N SER A 183 15.58 -6.37 13.74
CA SER A 183 16.84 -6.05 14.41
C SER A 183 17.16 -6.99 15.57
N LEU A 184 16.15 -7.47 16.30
CA LEU A 184 16.35 -8.48 17.35
C LEU A 184 16.65 -9.87 16.76
N GLU A 185 15.97 -10.30 15.69
CA GLU A 185 16.27 -11.55 14.99
C GLU A 185 17.70 -11.56 14.43
N LYS A 186 18.19 -10.42 13.94
CA LYS A 186 19.59 -10.25 13.48
C LYS A 186 20.62 -10.34 14.62
N ARG A 187 20.21 -10.08 15.86
CA ARG A 187 21.08 -10.06 17.05
C ARG A 187 21.01 -11.36 17.86
N MET A 188 20.12 -12.30 17.51
CA MET A 188 20.04 -13.58 18.21
C MET A 188 21.35 -14.35 17.96
N PRO A 189 22.10 -14.73 19.01
CA PRO A 189 23.32 -15.49 18.83
C PRO A 189 22.99 -16.83 18.20
N GLU A 190 23.88 -17.30 17.31
CA GLU A 190 23.85 -18.67 16.82
C GLU A 190 23.78 -19.60 18.03
N ARG A 191 22.82 -20.53 18.04
CA ARG A 191 22.71 -21.49 19.14
C ARG A 191 24.00 -22.29 19.19
N TYR A 192 24.83 -22.04 20.21
CA TYR A 192 26.03 -22.76 20.63
C TYR A 192 26.63 -23.71 19.58
N GLY A 193 27.62 -23.21 18.83
CA GLY A 193 28.65 -24.05 18.18
C GLY A 193 28.26 -24.82 16.93
N PHE A 194 27.09 -24.55 16.32
CA PHE A 194 26.73 -25.12 15.01
C PHE A 194 26.36 -24.01 14.02
N GLU A 195 26.97 -24.03 12.83
CA GLU A 195 26.55 -23.29 11.64
C GLU A 195 25.19 -23.83 11.14
N GLY A 196 24.14 -23.60 11.92
CA GLY A 196 22.77 -23.97 11.57
C GLY A 196 22.13 -22.91 10.65
N PRO A 197 21.11 -23.28 9.86
CA PRO A 197 20.38 -22.30 9.06
C PRO A 197 19.76 -21.23 9.95
N GLN A 198 19.86 -19.96 9.54
CA GLN A 198 19.26 -18.84 10.27
C GLN A 198 17.74 -19.05 10.41
N ARG A 199 17.17 -18.61 11.54
CA ARG A 199 15.75 -18.79 11.85
C ARG A 199 15.11 -17.49 12.28
N TYR A 200 13.81 -17.36 11.99
CA TYR A 200 12.97 -16.30 12.54
C TYR A 200 12.63 -16.58 14.01
N ALA A 201 12.09 -15.58 14.71
CA ALA A 201 11.70 -15.71 16.12
C ALA A 201 10.62 -16.78 16.37
N ASP A 202 9.85 -17.16 15.35
CA ASP A 202 8.86 -18.24 15.41
C ASP A 202 9.45 -19.64 15.13
N GLY A 203 10.78 -19.73 14.95
CA GLY A 203 11.51 -20.98 14.72
C GLY A 203 11.55 -21.45 13.27
N THR A 204 10.88 -20.75 12.35
CA THR A 204 10.91 -21.08 10.91
C THR A 204 12.26 -20.74 10.29
N ILE A 205 12.68 -21.54 9.30
CA ILE A 205 13.95 -21.33 8.60
C ILE A 205 13.85 -20.09 7.72
N ARG A 206 14.86 -19.24 7.80
CA ARG A 206 14.99 -18.02 7.03
C ARG A 206 15.56 -18.34 5.64
N GLY A 207 14.76 -18.10 4.61
CA GLY A 207 15.24 -18.08 3.23
C GLY A 207 15.81 -16.71 2.83
N GLU A 208 16.25 -16.62 1.58
CA GLU A 208 16.62 -15.34 0.96
C GLU A 208 15.43 -14.38 0.95
N VAL A 209 15.69 -13.08 0.91
CA VAL A 209 14.64 -12.06 0.89
C VAL A 209 13.85 -12.18 -0.43
N SER A 210 12.53 -12.16 -0.33
CA SER A 210 11.64 -12.31 -1.47
C SER A 210 11.95 -11.27 -2.56
N SER A 211 12.05 -11.71 -3.80
CA SER A 211 12.26 -10.83 -4.96
C SER A 211 11.13 -9.80 -5.14
N LEU A 212 9.93 -10.07 -4.63
CA LEU A 212 8.83 -9.10 -4.63
C LEU A 212 9.11 -7.87 -3.75
N LEU A 213 9.94 -8.01 -2.72
CA LEU A 213 10.30 -6.94 -1.79
C LEU A 213 11.51 -6.12 -2.27
N THR A 214 12.32 -6.68 -3.16
CA THR A 214 13.51 -6.03 -3.72
C THR A 214 13.20 -5.27 -5.01
N VAL A 215 12.03 -5.45 -5.61
CA VAL A 215 11.58 -4.66 -6.76
C VAL A 215 10.78 -3.43 -6.31
N ILE A 216 11.09 -2.26 -6.87
CA ILE A 216 10.28 -1.03 -6.74
C ILE A 216 9.26 -1.01 -7.87
N TRP A 217 8.01 -1.28 -7.52
CA TRP A 217 6.89 -1.38 -8.46
C TRP A 217 6.35 0.01 -8.84
N VAL A 218 5.96 0.18 -10.10
CA VAL A 218 5.20 1.38 -10.54
C VAL A 218 3.83 1.40 -9.87
N ARG A 219 3.24 0.21 -9.73
CA ARG A 219 1.93 -0.02 -9.12
C ARG A 219 1.92 -1.34 -8.37
N VAL A 220 1.22 -1.34 -7.24
CA VAL A 220 0.68 -2.57 -6.63
C VAL A 220 -0.84 -2.48 -6.69
N ILE A 221 -1.46 -3.47 -7.33
CA ILE A 221 -2.91 -3.60 -7.48
C ILE A 221 -3.33 -4.84 -6.72
N VAL A 222 -4.33 -4.70 -5.86
CA VAL A 222 -4.87 -5.81 -5.06
C VAL A 222 -6.32 -6.02 -5.45
N ASP A 223 -6.60 -7.13 -6.13
CA ASP A 223 -7.95 -7.55 -6.49
C ASP A 223 -8.63 -8.26 -5.32
N GLU A 224 -9.94 -8.10 -5.17
CA GLU A 224 -10.68 -8.46 -3.95
C GLU A 224 -10.00 -7.94 -2.68
N GLY A 225 -9.47 -6.72 -2.74
CA GLY A 225 -8.59 -6.16 -1.72
C GLY A 225 -9.26 -5.84 -0.38
N HIS A 226 -10.57 -6.06 -0.24
CA HIS A 226 -11.28 -5.99 1.05
C HIS A 226 -10.63 -6.92 2.11
N LYS A 227 -9.91 -7.99 1.69
CA LYS A 227 -9.13 -8.85 2.60
C LYS A 227 -8.02 -8.11 3.36
N LEU A 228 -7.54 -6.98 2.84
CA LEU A 228 -6.53 -6.13 3.49
C LEU A 228 -7.11 -5.23 4.60
N GLY A 229 -8.43 -5.11 4.69
CA GLY A 229 -9.12 -4.29 5.68
C GLY A 229 -9.18 -4.90 7.09
N ARG A 230 -8.79 -6.17 7.26
CA ARG A 230 -8.88 -6.85 8.57
C ARG A 230 -8.03 -6.15 9.64
N GLN A 231 -8.49 -6.23 10.89
CA GLN A 231 -7.79 -5.61 12.02
C GLN A 231 -6.50 -6.36 12.38
N THR A 232 -6.61 -7.67 12.56
CA THR A 232 -5.45 -8.51 12.84
C THR A 232 -4.62 -8.66 11.55
N PRO A 233 -3.36 -8.20 11.53
CA PRO A 233 -2.53 -8.28 10.34
C PRO A 233 -2.20 -9.74 10.03
N THR A 234 -2.66 -10.21 8.86
CA THR A 234 -2.28 -11.51 8.30
C THR A 234 -0.92 -11.43 7.62
N ASN A 235 -0.29 -12.57 7.32
CA ASN A 235 0.97 -12.61 6.58
C ASN A 235 0.85 -11.94 5.19
N LEU A 236 -0.27 -12.14 4.49
CA LEU A 236 -0.62 -11.41 3.27
C LEU A 236 -0.56 -9.90 3.49
N MET A 237 -1.23 -9.39 4.52
CA MET A 237 -1.28 -7.95 4.79
C MET A 237 0.09 -7.39 5.14
N ARG A 238 0.89 -8.13 5.92
CA ARG A 238 2.25 -7.72 6.28
C ARG A 238 3.13 -7.63 5.03
N MET A 239 3.09 -8.63 4.16
CA MET A 239 3.78 -8.62 2.86
C MET A 239 3.33 -7.44 2.00
N ALA A 240 2.03 -7.29 1.78
CA ALA A 240 1.46 -6.26 0.91
C ALA A 240 1.76 -4.83 1.40
N ARG A 241 1.83 -4.62 2.73
CA ARG A 241 2.21 -3.33 3.31
C ARG A 241 3.70 -3.02 3.08
N LEU A 242 4.55 -4.05 3.10
CA LEU A 242 6.00 -3.90 2.95
C LEU A 242 6.47 -3.66 1.50
N LEU A 243 5.72 -4.13 0.49
CA LEU A 243 6.03 -3.91 -0.93
C LEU A 243 6.38 -2.43 -1.26
N SER A 244 7.44 -2.22 -2.03
CA SER A 244 7.86 -0.88 -2.48
C SER A 244 7.10 -0.49 -3.75
N ALA A 245 6.28 0.57 -3.69
CA ALA A 245 5.48 0.98 -4.84
C ALA A 245 5.17 2.48 -4.87
N GLU A 246 5.11 3.07 -6.07
CA GLU A 246 4.68 4.47 -6.27
C GLU A 246 3.18 4.66 -6.07
N ARG A 247 2.38 3.73 -6.59
CA ARG A 247 0.92 3.83 -6.61
C ARG A 247 0.32 2.54 -6.08
N ARG A 248 -0.75 2.66 -5.30
CA ARG A 248 -1.42 1.50 -4.70
C ARG A 248 -2.90 1.51 -5.02
N TRP A 249 -3.39 0.40 -5.56
CA TRP A 249 -4.79 0.23 -5.93
C TRP A 249 -5.41 -0.92 -5.17
N VAL A 250 -6.62 -0.70 -4.66
CA VAL A 250 -7.51 -1.73 -4.14
C VAL A 250 -8.69 -1.84 -5.08
N MET A 251 -8.87 -2.99 -5.71
CA MET A 251 -10.06 -3.33 -6.50
C MET A 251 -10.96 -4.22 -5.63
N THR A 252 -12.22 -3.83 -5.43
CA THR A 252 -13.18 -4.63 -4.65
C THR A 252 -14.60 -4.14 -4.90
N GLY A 253 -15.56 -5.03 -5.18
CA GLY A 253 -16.97 -4.64 -5.26
C GLY A 253 -17.57 -4.25 -3.90
N THR A 254 -16.95 -4.70 -2.81
CA THR A 254 -17.42 -4.51 -1.43
C THR A 254 -16.28 -4.01 -0.56
N PRO A 255 -16.00 -2.69 -0.52
CA PRO A 255 -14.93 -2.14 0.31
C PRO A 255 -15.15 -2.35 1.81
N THR A 256 -16.41 -2.47 2.21
CA THR A 256 -16.86 -2.80 3.56
C THR A 256 -17.76 -4.04 3.46
N PRO A 257 -17.30 -5.22 3.91
CA PRO A 257 -18.07 -6.45 3.73
C PRO A 257 -19.38 -6.50 4.55
N ASN A 258 -19.53 -5.69 5.62
CA ASN A 258 -20.65 -5.77 6.55
C ASN A 258 -21.32 -4.41 6.85
N THR A 259 -21.95 -3.83 5.83
CA THR A 259 -22.50 -2.44 5.67
C THR A 259 -23.38 -1.84 6.79
N LEU A 260 -23.57 -2.47 7.94
CA LEU A 260 -24.56 -2.07 8.96
C LEU A 260 -23.97 -1.75 10.35
N GLN A 261 -22.65 -1.74 10.54
CA GLN A 261 -22.06 -1.53 11.87
C GLN A 261 -20.80 -0.65 11.85
N SER A 262 -20.50 -0.02 13.00
CA SER A 262 -19.22 0.65 13.31
C SER A 262 -17.97 -0.19 13.02
N ALA A 263 -18.13 -1.51 12.90
CA ALA A 263 -17.12 -2.43 12.37
C ALA A 263 -16.58 -2.03 10.98
N ASP A 264 -17.36 -1.40 10.10
CA ASP A 264 -16.96 -1.05 8.74
C ASP A 264 -15.91 0.05 8.66
N LEU A 265 -15.95 1.02 9.59
CA LEU A 265 -14.93 2.08 9.66
C LEU A 265 -13.56 1.48 9.97
N ARG A 266 -13.53 0.41 10.78
CA ARG A 266 -12.30 -0.31 11.08
C ARG A 266 -11.76 -1.02 9.83
N PHE A 267 -12.63 -1.62 9.01
CA PHE A 267 -12.21 -2.20 7.73
C PHE A 267 -11.57 -1.17 6.79
N MET A 268 -12.18 0.00 6.66
CA MET A 268 -11.65 1.08 5.83
C MET A 268 -10.26 1.54 6.30
N HIS A 269 -10.02 1.64 7.61
CA HIS A 269 -8.69 1.99 8.12
C HIS A 269 -7.61 1.02 7.64
N GLY A 270 -7.88 -0.30 7.65
CA GLY A 270 -6.94 -1.30 7.16
C GLY A 270 -6.57 -1.10 5.68
N LEU A 271 -7.55 -0.70 4.84
CA LEU A 271 -7.33 -0.34 3.44
C LEU A 271 -6.50 0.94 3.30
N LEU A 272 -6.78 1.96 4.11
CA LEU A 272 -6.03 3.22 4.11
C LEU A 272 -4.57 3.01 4.52
N VAL A 273 -4.30 2.09 5.45
CA VAL A 273 -2.94 1.69 5.83
C VAL A 273 -2.22 1.06 4.64
N PHE A 274 -2.88 0.17 3.90
CA PHE A 274 -2.30 -0.37 2.67
C PHE A 274 -2.06 0.73 1.64
N LEU A 275 -3.01 1.65 1.41
CA LEU A 275 -2.88 2.76 0.46
C LEU A 275 -1.86 3.81 0.90
N ARG A 276 -1.35 3.74 2.14
CA ARG A 276 -0.45 4.71 2.78
C ARG A 276 -1.03 6.13 2.85
N ASN A 277 -2.36 6.26 2.89
CA ASN A 277 -3.06 7.53 2.74
C ASN A 277 -2.90 8.42 3.99
N LYS A 278 -1.91 9.32 4.02
CA LYS A 278 -1.72 10.21 5.18
C LYS A 278 -2.79 11.32 5.23
N PRO A 279 -3.24 11.73 6.42
CA PRO A 279 -2.85 11.22 7.75
C PRO A 279 -3.65 9.97 8.21
N TYR A 280 -4.71 9.58 7.51
CA TYR A 280 -5.67 8.58 7.99
C TYR A 280 -5.18 7.12 7.99
N GLY A 281 -4.30 6.78 7.06
CA GLY A 281 -3.70 5.46 6.88
C GLY A 281 -2.47 5.20 7.74
N GLN A 282 -2.28 5.95 8.83
CA GLN A 282 -1.21 5.64 9.78
C GLN A 282 -1.52 4.32 10.51
N PRO A 283 -0.56 3.41 10.66
CA PRO A 283 -0.80 2.10 11.29
C PRO A 283 -1.29 2.16 12.74
N ASP A 284 -1.00 3.24 13.46
CA ASP A 284 -1.46 3.45 14.84
C ASP A 284 -2.97 3.76 14.95
N GLY A 285 -3.61 4.10 13.82
CA GLY A 285 -5.02 4.45 13.73
C GLY A 285 -5.43 5.71 14.49
N ARG A 286 -4.50 6.47 15.10
CA ARG A 286 -4.85 7.59 15.99
C ARG A 286 -5.59 8.70 15.25
N ALA A 287 -5.03 9.12 14.11
CA ALA A 287 -5.63 10.15 13.26
C ALA A 287 -7.00 9.71 12.72
N TRP A 288 -7.12 8.46 12.24
CA TRP A 288 -8.39 7.91 11.75
C TRP A 288 -9.47 7.89 12.84
N THR A 289 -9.16 7.29 13.98
CA THR A 289 -10.10 7.10 15.09
C THR A 289 -10.64 8.43 15.57
N LYS A 290 -9.74 9.40 15.75
CA LYS A 290 -10.08 10.69 16.34
C LYS A 290 -10.82 11.62 15.39
N ALA A 291 -10.45 11.59 14.12
CA ALA A 291 -10.99 12.50 13.13
C ALA A 291 -12.29 12.03 12.48
N ILE A 292 -12.39 10.72 12.25
CA ILE A 292 -13.44 10.11 11.46
C ILE A 292 -14.21 9.09 12.30
N ALA A 293 -13.55 8.05 12.81
CA ALA A 293 -14.28 6.91 13.37
C ALA A 293 -15.15 7.29 14.57
N ARG A 294 -14.55 7.91 15.59
CA ARG A 294 -15.25 8.30 16.83
C ARG A 294 -16.32 9.37 16.58
N PRO A 295 -16.06 10.48 15.85
CA PRO A 295 -17.13 11.44 15.52
C PRO A 295 -18.28 10.81 14.73
N PHE A 296 -17.98 9.89 13.79
CA PHE A 296 -19.01 9.20 13.01
C PHE A 296 -19.86 8.27 13.88
N GLU A 297 -19.22 7.45 14.73
CA GLU A 297 -19.90 6.56 15.68
C GLU A 297 -20.77 7.33 16.69
N GLN A 298 -20.38 8.56 17.02
CA GLN A 298 -21.14 9.48 17.87
C GLN A 298 -22.23 10.27 17.11
N ASN A 299 -22.49 9.96 15.84
CA ASN A 299 -23.42 10.67 14.96
C ASN A 299 -23.14 12.18 14.83
N GLN A 300 -21.88 12.60 14.98
CA GLN A 300 -21.50 13.99 14.77
C GLN A 300 -21.37 14.27 13.27
N PRO A 301 -22.03 15.32 12.74
CA PRO A 301 -22.00 15.64 11.31
C PRO A 301 -20.58 15.79 10.74
N ILE A 302 -19.62 16.26 11.56
CA ILE A 302 -18.23 16.43 11.15
C ILE A 302 -17.55 15.11 10.75
N GLY A 303 -17.90 13.99 11.39
CA GLY A 303 -17.37 12.66 11.05
C GLY A 303 -17.82 12.22 9.67
N PHE A 304 -19.11 12.44 9.35
CA PHE A 304 -19.68 12.16 8.05
C PHE A 304 -19.02 12.98 6.93
N TYR A 305 -18.92 14.30 7.10
CA TYR A 305 -18.31 15.17 6.08
C TYR A 305 -16.83 14.85 5.83
N ARG A 306 -16.08 14.54 6.90
CA ARG A 306 -14.66 14.12 6.77
C ARG A 306 -14.54 12.79 6.03
N LEU A 307 -15.39 11.81 6.35
CA LEU A 307 -15.41 10.53 5.64
C LEU A 307 -15.79 10.71 4.16
N GLN A 308 -16.87 11.45 3.87
CA GLN A 308 -17.31 11.73 2.51
C GLN A 308 -16.23 12.46 1.69
N SER A 309 -15.59 13.47 2.28
CA SER A 309 -14.48 14.20 1.67
C SER A 309 -13.30 13.29 1.35
N LEU A 310 -12.92 12.41 2.29
CA LEU A 310 -11.89 11.40 2.05
C LEU A 310 -12.27 10.47 0.89
N LEU A 311 -13.44 9.82 0.98
CA LEU A 311 -13.90 8.84 0.00
C LEU A 311 -14.04 9.45 -1.40
N SER A 312 -14.55 10.68 -1.53
CA SER A 312 -14.64 11.38 -2.82
C SER A 312 -13.28 11.53 -3.53
N ARG A 313 -12.19 11.57 -2.77
CA ARG A 313 -10.83 11.75 -3.29
C ARG A 313 -10.12 10.44 -3.60
N ILE A 314 -10.45 9.35 -2.88
CA ILE A 314 -9.73 8.07 -2.98
C ILE A 314 -10.56 6.91 -3.51
N MET A 315 -11.88 7.01 -3.58
CA MET A 315 -12.77 5.97 -4.07
C MET A 315 -13.30 6.36 -5.46
N MET A 316 -13.53 5.36 -6.31
CA MET A 316 -14.33 5.46 -7.52
C MET A 316 -15.34 4.33 -7.45
N ARG A 317 -16.62 4.62 -7.66
CA ARG A 317 -17.70 3.63 -7.59
C ARG A 317 -18.78 4.02 -8.59
N HIS A 318 -19.06 3.12 -9.52
CA HIS A 318 -20.21 3.15 -10.41
C HIS A 318 -21.15 1.98 -10.05
N THR A 319 -22.44 2.23 -10.19
CA THR A 319 -23.51 1.22 -10.04
C THR A 319 -24.02 0.86 -11.43
N LYS A 320 -24.58 -0.34 -11.59
CA LYS A 320 -25.30 -0.72 -12.82
C LYS A 320 -26.52 0.15 -13.06
#